data_AF-A0A3M2AVA9-F1
#
_entry.id   AF-A0A3M2AVA9-F1
#
_cell.length_a   1.000
_cell.length_b   1.000
_cell.length_c   1.000
_cell.angle_alpha   90.00
_cell.angle_beta   90.00
_cell.angle_gamma   90.00
#
_symmetry.space_group_name_H-M   'P 1'
#
loop_
_entity.id
_entity.type
_entity.pdbx_description
1 polymer ?
#
loop_
_entity_poly.entity_id
_entity_poly.type
_entity_poly.pdbx_seq_one_letter_code
_entity_poly.pdbx_strand_id
1 'polypeptide(L)'
;MRAMRPPRTILHLLLALLAFASGFARDTYHYTVHGETVSQLWLSPLQQLTDTPNTAAAAPDMHLTQRYHYQLVMQTVGEDLFEASWNQWRIETELTPELKHLLEQIQKLSPAYFRRTHDGAIEFFAPEGAEAWQRQAVASILYPFQFVRPNPKSTEWRTEEFHPSGKIIARYRLVRTEKSGVQVINKAVAQVLLTPEEQEIGKTHQILGSLQYRIDSEGVILSISGTLRERTGLKGLPVSRNDLKLSIRLERRTSISEQAARAKRAKLSQYRGRWYTLFAPPTPAEQEIARARSQLGDTTQEQLLQSLDAMLAQIEQGEAVPADRQTALRLKLDAGLVIYGASFVSELQKRLLARTRDDDGFWLLISVLSQGERPEAQRALVEAFDRLTNFNQQLGLAQQFAFLKTPRPETVQLLWERAKALPEGDLKQVLLMSVSNLARRLPTSEVYRAIADWSRAQLQAASTQEQVQFWITVLGALGDAESLPLLERHARQGEEATRIRAAEALASLPANSVLPVFVSIYPSEPSATVRERMVTACARWWNEPQARQLLERAAFNDPALSVRKACIKVLGELAQRDPDALNLLVKIAETNSEASIRREAMITLAALRAAGVQVPPVKASP
;
A
#
# COMPACT_ATOMS: atom_id res chain seq x y z
N MET A 1 -28.96 -11.94 -65.47
CA MET A 1 -28.06 -12.87 -64.74
C MET A 1 -28.20 -12.61 -63.25
N ARG A 2 -28.46 -13.65 -62.46
CA ARG A 2 -28.94 -13.60 -61.08
C ARG A 2 -27.84 -13.16 -60.10
N ALA A 3 -28.16 -12.15 -59.29
CA ALA A 3 -27.43 -11.82 -58.07
C ALA A 3 -27.52 -12.98 -57.06
N MET A 4 -26.37 -13.52 -56.65
CA MET A 4 -26.28 -14.55 -55.63
C MET A 4 -26.63 -13.95 -54.26
N ARG A 5 -27.76 -14.41 -53.70
CA ARG A 5 -28.14 -14.15 -52.32
C ARG A 5 -27.16 -14.87 -51.38
N PRO A 6 -26.73 -14.25 -50.26
CA PRO A 6 -25.92 -14.94 -49.27
C PRO A 6 -26.72 -16.10 -48.63
N PRO A 7 -26.05 -17.17 -48.17
CA PRO A 7 -26.72 -18.34 -47.64
C PRO A 7 -27.52 -17.98 -46.37
N ARG A 8 -28.76 -18.48 -46.30
CA ARG A 8 -29.74 -18.24 -45.21
C ARG A 8 -29.16 -18.53 -43.79
N THR A 9 -28.09 -19.29 -43.69
CA THR A 9 -27.38 -19.60 -42.43
C THR A 9 -26.56 -18.43 -41.87
N ILE A 10 -25.99 -17.56 -42.72
CA ILE A 10 -25.28 -16.36 -42.24
C ILE A 10 -26.28 -15.27 -41.84
N LEU A 11 -27.42 -15.18 -42.53
CA LEU A 11 -28.50 -14.27 -42.16
C LEU A 11 -29.20 -14.71 -40.86
N HIS A 12 -29.29 -16.01 -40.55
CA HIS A 12 -29.83 -16.49 -39.27
C HIS A 12 -28.84 -16.39 -38.11
N LEU A 13 -27.53 -16.48 -38.34
CA LEU A 13 -26.52 -16.17 -37.31
C LEU A 13 -26.40 -14.67 -37.06
N LEU A 14 -26.48 -13.84 -38.12
CA LEU A 14 -26.58 -12.38 -37.97
C LEU A 14 -27.93 -11.95 -37.42
N LEU A 15 -29.06 -12.60 -37.74
CA LEU A 15 -30.34 -12.35 -37.08
C LEU A 15 -30.41 -12.91 -35.66
N ALA A 16 -29.64 -13.93 -35.29
CA ALA A 16 -29.52 -14.36 -33.89
C ALA A 16 -28.55 -13.45 -33.10
N LEU A 17 -27.60 -12.79 -33.76
CA LEU A 17 -26.79 -11.73 -33.15
C LEU A 17 -27.49 -10.35 -33.17
N LEU A 18 -28.37 -10.08 -34.15
CA LEU A 18 -29.14 -8.84 -34.28
C LEU A 18 -30.52 -8.90 -33.59
N ALA A 19 -31.11 -10.08 -33.36
CA ALA A 19 -32.30 -10.25 -32.53
C ALA A 19 -31.98 -10.29 -31.04
N PHE A 20 -30.69 -10.36 -30.66
CA PHE A 20 -30.25 -10.14 -29.28
C PHE A 20 -29.89 -8.67 -28.98
N ALA A 21 -29.96 -7.81 -30.00
CA ALA A 21 -30.04 -6.36 -29.88
C ALA A 21 -31.50 -5.84 -29.95
N SER A 22 -32.48 -6.69 -29.61
CA SER A 22 -33.85 -6.23 -29.38
C SER A 22 -33.88 -5.53 -28.03
N GLY A 23 -33.93 -4.19 -28.06
CA GLY A 23 -33.86 -3.34 -26.88
C GLY A 23 -34.66 -3.90 -25.71
N PHE A 24 -34.03 -3.94 -24.53
CA PHE A 24 -34.76 -4.15 -23.29
C PHE A 24 -36.00 -3.24 -23.33
N ALA A 25 -37.18 -3.85 -23.18
CA ALA A 25 -38.40 -3.10 -23.03
C ALA A 25 -38.14 -2.02 -21.97
N ARG A 26 -38.49 -0.77 -22.30
CA ARG A 26 -38.37 0.36 -21.38
C ARG A 26 -39.37 0.10 -20.26
N ASP A 27 -38.91 -0.61 -19.24
CA ASP A 27 -39.73 -1.11 -18.16
C ASP A 27 -39.26 -0.61 -16.81
N THR A 28 -40.20 -0.66 -15.88
CA THR A 28 -40.04 -0.47 -14.45
C THR A 28 -40.45 -1.77 -13.77
N TYR A 29 -39.55 -2.30 -12.96
CA TYR A 29 -39.71 -3.52 -12.19
C TYR A 29 -39.82 -3.16 -10.71
N HIS A 30 -40.94 -3.53 -10.09
CA HIS A 30 -41.19 -3.32 -8.67
C HIS A 30 -40.96 -4.62 -7.91
N TYR A 31 -39.95 -4.63 -7.05
CA TYR A 31 -39.59 -5.77 -6.22
C TYR A 31 -39.87 -5.51 -4.75
N THR A 32 -40.43 -6.51 -4.07
CA THR A 32 -40.40 -6.57 -2.61
C THR A 32 -39.16 -7.33 -2.17
N VAL A 33 -38.41 -6.77 -1.22
CA VAL A 33 -37.24 -7.40 -0.61
C VAL A 33 -37.53 -7.70 0.85
N HIS A 34 -37.29 -8.94 1.26
CA HIS A 34 -37.26 -9.39 2.64
C HIS A 34 -35.90 -10.00 2.93
N GLY A 35 -35.27 -9.60 4.03
CA GLY A 35 -33.98 -10.12 4.42
C GLY A 35 -33.86 -10.30 5.94
N GLU A 36 -33.03 -11.26 6.31
CA GLU A 36 -32.56 -11.46 7.68
C GLU A 36 -31.04 -11.56 7.65
N THR A 37 -30.37 -10.74 8.44
CA THR A 37 -28.91 -10.70 8.56
C THR A 37 -28.48 -10.94 10.00
N VAL A 38 -27.46 -11.77 10.19
CA VAL A 38 -26.75 -11.94 11.46
C VAL A 38 -25.29 -11.63 11.22
N SER A 39 -24.83 -10.50 11.73
CA SER A 39 -23.46 -10.00 11.57
C SER A 39 -22.70 -10.07 12.89
N GLN A 40 -21.49 -10.61 12.85
CA GLN A 40 -20.57 -10.71 13.99
C GLN A 40 -19.19 -10.18 13.59
N LEU A 41 -18.59 -9.38 14.46
CA LEU A 41 -17.25 -8.79 14.25
C LEU A 41 -16.38 -9.03 15.48
N TRP A 42 -15.12 -9.37 15.24
CA TRP A 42 -14.07 -9.44 16.26
C TRP A 42 -13.02 -8.36 15.96
N LEU A 43 -12.90 -7.39 16.85
CA LEU A 43 -11.89 -6.33 16.85
C LEU A 43 -10.58 -6.81 17.49
N SER A 44 -10.65 -7.71 18.48
CA SER A 44 -9.47 -8.17 19.22
C SER A 44 -8.41 -8.85 18.34
N PRO A 45 -8.75 -9.70 17.33
CA PRO A 45 -7.77 -10.27 16.40
C PRO A 45 -7.07 -9.25 15.50
N LEU A 46 -7.68 -8.08 15.25
CA LEU A 46 -7.02 -6.98 14.55
C LEU A 46 -6.03 -6.23 15.47
N GLN A 47 -6.29 -6.23 16.78
CA GLN A 47 -5.43 -5.63 17.81
C GLN A 47 -4.30 -6.58 18.25
N GLN A 48 -4.55 -7.89 18.36
CA GLN A 48 -3.57 -8.93 18.73
C GLN A 48 -2.51 -9.22 17.63
N LEU A 49 -2.54 -8.50 16.51
CA LEU A 49 -1.44 -8.53 15.55
C LEU A 49 -0.26 -7.66 15.99
N THR A 50 -0.43 -6.83 17.04
CA THR A 50 0.65 -6.03 17.65
C THR A 50 1.27 -6.66 18.89
N ASP A 51 0.63 -7.66 19.52
CA ASP A 51 1.11 -8.33 20.74
C ASP A 51 0.81 -9.84 20.73
N THR A 52 1.60 -10.65 21.43
CA THR A 52 1.57 -12.13 21.43
C THR A 52 0.18 -12.77 21.58
N PRO A 53 -0.12 -13.86 20.85
CA PRO A 53 -1.47 -14.40 20.69
C PRO A 53 -1.97 -15.15 21.92
N ASN A 54 -3.21 -14.87 22.34
CA ASN A 54 -3.96 -15.70 23.28
C ASN A 54 -5.05 -16.46 22.52
N THR A 55 -5.00 -17.80 22.54
CA THR A 55 -5.75 -18.72 21.65
C THR A 55 -7.18 -19.05 22.09
N ALA A 56 -7.80 -18.27 22.98
CA ALA A 56 -9.19 -18.48 23.36
C ALA A 56 -10.13 -17.75 22.38
N ALA A 57 -11.13 -18.46 21.83
CA ALA A 57 -12.18 -17.88 21.01
C ALA A 57 -13.04 -16.92 21.86
N ALA A 58 -12.66 -15.65 21.90
CA ALA A 58 -13.43 -14.60 22.55
C ALA A 58 -14.81 -14.46 21.87
N ALA A 59 -15.80 -14.04 22.67
CA ALA A 59 -17.10 -13.63 22.14
C ALA A 59 -16.92 -12.49 21.12
N PRO A 60 -17.78 -12.37 20.09
CA PRO A 60 -17.67 -11.27 19.14
C PRO A 60 -17.88 -9.93 19.84
N ASP A 61 -17.05 -8.93 19.51
CA ASP A 61 -17.17 -7.56 20.03
C ASP A 61 -18.46 -6.88 19.56
N MET A 62 -18.96 -7.26 18.38
CA MET A 62 -20.25 -6.82 17.87
C MET A 62 -21.07 -8.01 17.39
N HIS A 63 -22.34 -8.05 17.79
CA HIS A 63 -23.32 -9.01 17.28
C HIS A 63 -24.61 -8.25 16.95
N LEU A 64 -25.01 -8.29 15.68
CA LEU A 64 -26.19 -7.61 15.18
C LEU A 64 -27.08 -8.57 14.39
N THR A 65 -28.33 -8.68 14.81
CA THR A 65 -29.38 -9.41 14.08
C THR A 65 -30.41 -8.41 13.56
N GLN A 66 -30.69 -8.44 12.26
CA GLN A 66 -31.65 -7.53 11.63
C GLN A 66 -32.61 -8.32 10.75
N ARG A 67 -33.90 -8.04 10.88
CA ARG A 67 -34.92 -8.43 9.91
C ARG A 67 -35.48 -7.18 9.27
N TYR A 68 -35.46 -7.14 7.94
CA TYR A 68 -35.84 -5.96 7.20
C TYR A 68 -36.70 -6.30 6.00
N HIS A 69 -37.53 -5.33 5.63
CA HIS A 69 -38.21 -5.33 4.35
C HIS A 69 -38.18 -3.94 3.71
N TYR A 70 -38.10 -3.91 2.39
CA TYR A 70 -38.17 -2.66 1.63
C TYR A 70 -38.66 -2.92 0.20
N GLN A 71 -39.05 -1.85 -0.48
CA GLN A 71 -39.40 -1.88 -1.90
C GLN A 71 -38.21 -1.42 -2.73
N LEU A 72 -37.90 -2.17 -3.79
CA LEU A 72 -36.85 -1.87 -4.74
C LEU A 72 -37.46 -1.70 -6.13
N VAL A 73 -37.26 -0.53 -6.72
CA VAL A 73 -37.73 -0.20 -8.06
C VAL A 73 -36.53 -0.12 -8.99
N MET A 74 -36.50 -0.96 -10.03
CA MET A 74 -35.48 -0.90 -11.07
C MET A 74 -36.09 -0.42 -12.38
N GLN A 75 -35.46 0.56 -13.03
CA GLN A 75 -35.95 1.16 -14.26
C GLN A 75 -34.88 1.12 -15.35
N THR A 76 -35.24 0.62 -16.53
CA THR A 76 -34.39 0.69 -17.72
C THR A 76 -34.43 2.11 -18.26
N VAL A 77 -33.31 2.84 -18.19
CA VAL A 77 -33.21 4.24 -18.64
C VAL A 77 -32.34 4.40 -19.89
N GLY A 78 -31.59 3.36 -20.29
CA GLY A 78 -30.84 3.25 -21.53
C GLY A 78 -30.67 1.79 -21.95
N GLU A 79 -29.86 1.52 -22.98
CA GLU A 79 -29.67 0.16 -23.53
C GLU A 79 -29.17 -0.83 -22.47
N ASP A 80 -28.14 -0.43 -21.72
CA ASP A 80 -27.61 -1.21 -20.57
C ASP A 80 -27.61 -0.43 -19.27
N LEU A 81 -28.31 0.72 -19.22
CA LEU A 81 -28.30 1.65 -18.09
C LEU A 81 -29.60 1.56 -17.31
N PHE A 82 -29.46 1.42 -15.99
CA PHE A 82 -30.55 1.25 -15.05
C PHE A 82 -30.46 2.25 -13.90
N GLU A 83 -31.62 2.58 -13.35
CA GLU A 83 -31.75 3.27 -12.07
C GLU A 83 -32.41 2.32 -11.07
N ALA A 84 -31.78 2.14 -9.91
CA ALA A 84 -32.31 1.41 -8.77
C ALA A 84 -32.68 2.40 -7.67
N SER A 85 -33.94 2.36 -7.22
CA SER A 85 -34.43 3.14 -6.10
C SER A 85 -34.97 2.21 -5.03
N TRP A 86 -34.48 2.32 -3.80
CA TRP A 86 -35.06 1.64 -2.64
C TRP A 86 -35.79 2.64 -1.76
N ASN A 87 -36.92 2.21 -1.19
CA ASN A 87 -37.76 3.00 -0.30
C ASN A 87 -38.58 2.08 0.63
N GLN A 88 -39.35 2.70 1.53
CA GLN A 88 -40.23 1.98 2.47
C GLN A 88 -39.51 0.94 3.33
N TRP A 89 -38.27 1.24 3.74
CA TRP A 89 -37.52 0.38 4.66
C TRP A 89 -38.23 0.27 6.00
N ARG A 90 -38.50 -0.95 6.44
CA ARG A 90 -38.90 -1.25 7.81
C ARG A 90 -37.96 -2.31 8.37
N ILE A 91 -37.64 -2.16 9.64
CA ILE A 91 -36.80 -3.07 10.39
C ILE A 91 -37.63 -3.57 11.58
N GLU A 92 -37.68 -4.89 11.76
CA GLU A 92 -38.51 -5.54 12.78
C GLU A 92 -37.82 -5.59 14.16
N THR A 93 -36.51 -5.34 14.19
CA THR A 93 -35.68 -5.31 15.40
C THR A 93 -35.44 -3.87 15.86
N GLU A 94 -35.39 -3.62 17.17
CA GLU A 94 -34.97 -2.31 17.68
C GLU A 94 -33.54 -1.98 17.22
N LEU A 95 -33.36 -0.75 16.75
CA LEU A 95 -32.07 -0.24 16.30
C LEU A 95 -31.50 0.70 17.35
N THR A 96 -30.19 0.63 17.56
CA THR A 96 -29.48 1.68 18.29
C THR A 96 -29.51 3.00 17.50
N PRO A 97 -29.30 4.16 18.14
CA PRO A 97 -29.25 5.45 17.47
C PRO A 97 -28.25 5.48 16.30
N GLU A 98 -27.10 4.84 16.46
CA GLU A 98 -26.03 4.78 15.46
C GLU A 98 -26.47 3.98 14.23
N LEU A 99 -27.11 2.82 14.44
CA LEU A 99 -27.64 1.99 13.36
C LEU A 99 -28.81 2.65 12.65
N LYS A 100 -29.65 3.37 13.39
CA LYS A 100 -30.72 4.19 12.80
C LYS A 100 -30.14 5.27 11.90
N HIS A 101 -29.11 5.99 12.38
CA HIS A 101 -28.42 7.00 11.57
C HIS A 101 -27.79 6.39 10.32
N LEU A 102 -27.09 5.26 10.44
CA LEU A 102 -26.50 4.56 9.30
C LEU A 102 -27.57 4.17 8.27
N LEU A 103 -28.71 3.64 8.73
CA LEU A 103 -29.83 3.30 7.86
C LEU A 103 -30.38 4.53 7.13
N GLU A 104 -30.55 5.66 7.82
CA GLU A 104 -30.98 6.91 7.20
C GLU A 104 -29.99 7.36 6.10
N GLN A 105 -28.69 7.19 6.33
CA GLN A 105 -27.68 7.49 5.32
C GLN A 105 -27.76 6.53 4.13
N ILE A 106 -27.95 5.22 4.36
CA ILE A 106 -28.15 4.24 3.28
C ILE A 106 -29.39 4.56 2.44
N GLN A 107 -30.49 5.00 3.08
CA GLN A 107 -31.69 5.41 2.36
C GLN A 107 -31.44 6.65 1.47
N LYS A 108 -30.59 7.59 1.91
CA LYS A 108 -30.20 8.78 1.12
C LYS A 108 -29.33 8.46 -0.10
N LEU A 109 -28.72 7.28 -0.16
CA LEU A 109 -27.97 6.81 -1.34
C LEU A 109 -28.90 6.43 -2.52
N SER A 110 -30.22 6.37 -2.29
CA SER A 110 -31.23 6.13 -3.32
C SER A 110 -31.57 7.44 -4.08
N PRO A 111 -31.64 7.44 -5.42
CA PRO A 111 -31.41 6.32 -6.33
C PRO A 111 -29.93 6.11 -6.65
N ALA A 112 -29.56 4.86 -6.94
CA ALA A 112 -28.26 4.51 -7.55
C ALA A 112 -28.43 4.16 -9.02
N TYR A 113 -27.44 4.53 -9.84
CA TYR A 113 -27.38 4.15 -11.25
C TYR A 113 -26.41 3.01 -11.44
N PHE A 114 -26.78 2.02 -12.25
CA PHE A 114 -25.92 0.90 -12.58
C PHE A 114 -26.05 0.54 -14.05
N ARG A 115 -25.00 -0.08 -14.59
CA ARG A 115 -24.99 -0.64 -15.93
C ARG A 115 -24.64 -2.11 -15.90
N ARG A 116 -25.10 -2.83 -16.91
CA ARG A 116 -24.69 -4.22 -17.14
C ARG A 116 -23.63 -4.24 -18.22
N THR A 117 -22.56 -4.98 -17.99
CA THR A 117 -21.60 -5.29 -19.04
C THR A 117 -22.21 -6.32 -20.00
N HIS A 118 -21.60 -6.48 -21.17
CA HIS A 118 -22.09 -7.40 -22.22
C HIS A 118 -22.22 -8.87 -21.77
N ASP A 119 -21.46 -9.29 -20.77
CA ASP A 119 -21.51 -10.61 -20.13
C ASP A 119 -22.51 -10.69 -18.96
N GLY A 120 -22.98 -9.55 -18.43
CA GLY A 120 -23.98 -9.47 -17.37
C GLY A 120 -23.45 -9.13 -15.97
N ALA A 121 -22.17 -8.78 -15.85
CA ALA A 121 -21.62 -8.20 -14.63
C ALA A 121 -22.20 -6.80 -14.38
N ILE A 122 -22.23 -6.36 -13.12
CA ILE A 122 -22.77 -5.04 -12.75
C ILE A 122 -21.62 -4.09 -12.44
N GLU A 123 -21.73 -2.90 -13.01
CA GLU A 123 -20.99 -1.74 -12.55
C GLU A 123 -21.97 -0.66 -12.09
N PHE A 124 -21.66 0.05 -11.02
CA PHE A 124 -22.51 1.13 -10.51
C PHE A 124 -21.78 2.47 -10.51
N PHE A 125 -22.54 3.53 -10.70
CA PHE A 125 -22.02 4.89 -10.66
C PHE A 125 -21.99 5.36 -9.21
N ALA A 126 -20.85 5.89 -8.78
CA ALA A 126 -20.75 6.64 -7.53
C ALA A 126 -20.25 8.07 -7.82
N PRO A 127 -20.90 9.09 -7.22
CA PRO A 127 -20.45 10.46 -7.33
C PRO A 127 -19.02 10.67 -6.81
N GLU A 128 -18.38 11.72 -7.29
CA GLU A 128 -17.10 12.18 -6.73
C GLU A 128 -17.23 12.49 -5.23
N GLY A 129 -16.26 12.03 -4.44
CA GLY A 129 -16.29 12.16 -2.97
C GLY A 129 -17.11 11.09 -2.22
N ALA A 130 -17.77 10.15 -2.92
CA ALA A 130 -18.49 9.06 -2.26
C ALA A 130 -17.54 8.18 -1.44
N GLU A 131 -17.85 7.99 -0.15
CA GLU A 131 -17.03 7.21 0.78
C GLU A 131 -17.11 5.71 0.47
N ALA A 132 -16.07 4.96 0.84
CA ALA A 132 -15.99 3.53 0.52
C ALA A 132 -17.14 2.70 1.11
N TRP A 133 -17.61 3.04 2.31
CA TRP A 133 -18.76 2.35 2.91
C TRP A 133 -20.07 2.63 2.15
N GLN A 134 -20.22 3.82 1.55
CA GLN A 134 -21.40 4.15 0.73
C GLN A 134 -21.40 3.29 -0.54
N ARG A 135 -20.23 3.16 -1.18
CA ARG A 135 -20.01 2.26 -2.32
C ARG A 135 -20.35 0.81 -1.95
N GLN A 136 -19.90 0.36 -0.79
CA GLN A 136 -20.18 -0.98 -0.28
C GLN A 136 -21.68 -1.23 -0.08
N ALA A 137 -22.40 -0.25 0.48
CA ALA A 137 -23.84 -0.35 0.70
C ALA A 137 -24.60 -0.49 -0.62
N VAL A 138 -24.30 0.36 -1.61
CA VAL A 138 -24.92 0.30 -2.95
C VAL A 138 -24.60 -1.04 -3.62
N ALA A 139 -23.35 -1.47 -3.60
CA ALA A 139 -22.94 -2.75 -4.18
C ALA A 139 -23.67 -3.94 -3.54
N SER A 140 -23.89 -3.91 -2.23
CA SER A 140 -24.60 -4.98 -1.50
C SER A 140 -26.08 -5.07 -1.89
N ILE A 141 -26.74 -3.94 -2.15
CA ILE A 141 -28.11 -3.89 -2.65
C ILE A 141 -28.21 -4.43 -4.09
N LEU A 142 -27.20 -4.13 -4.93
CA LEU A 142 -27.20 -4.52 -6.34
C LEU A 142 -26.70 -5.96 -6.58
N TYR A 143 -25.86 -6.52 -5.69
CA TYR A 143 -25.26 -7.84 -5.87
C TYR A 143 -26.24 -8.98 -6.17
N PRO A 144 -27.43 -9.09 -5.52
CA PRO A 144 -28.40 -10.11 -5.87
C PRO A 144 -28.80 -10.09 -7.36
N PHE A 145 -28.70 -8.94 -8.03
CA PHE A 145 -29.08 -8.77 -9.43
C PHE A 145 -27.93 -8.97 -10.43
N GLN A 146 -26.70 -9.22 -9.95
CA GLN A 146 -25.58 -9.57 -10.84
C GLN A 146 -25.75 -11.00 -11.33
N PHE A 147 -26.04 -11.16 -12.61
CA PHE A 147 -26.31 -12.44 -13.24
C PHE A 147 -25.62 -12.52 -14.59
N VAL A 148 -24.53 -13.30 -14.66
CA VAL A 148 -23.78 -13.55 -15.89
C VAL A 148 -24.37 -14.75 -16.61
N ARG A 149 -24.74 -14.56 -17.88
CA ARG A 149 -25.49 -15.56 -18.66
C ARG A 149 -24.62 -16.78 -19.01
N PRO A 150 -25.22 -17.98 -19.14
CA PRO A 150 -24.49 -19.18 -19.52
C PRO A 150 -24.00 -19.13 -20.97
N ASN A 151 -22.99 -19.95 -21.28
CA ASN A 151 -22.83 -20.45 -22.63
C ASN A 151 -24.09 -21.25 -23.01
N PRO A 152 -24.75 -21.01 -24.17
CA PRO A 152 -26.06 -21.57 -24.52
C PRO A 152 -26.24 -23.09 -24.35
N LYS A 153 -25.15 -23.85 -24.31
CA LYS A 153 -25.18 -25.32 -24.20
C LYS A 153 -24.97 -25.87 -22.78
N SER A 154 -24.73 -25.03 -21.77
CA SER A 154 -24.33 -25.51 -20.44
C SER A 154 -25.45 -25.43 -19.41
N THR A 155 -25.60 -26.51 -18.63
CA THR A 155 -26.47 -26.55 -17.42
C THR A 155 -25.72 -26.15 -16.15
N GLU A 156 -24.39 -26.05 -16.19
CA GLU A 156 -23.55 -25.54 -15.11
C GLU A 156 -22.39 -24.72 -15.68
N TRP A 157 -22.13 -23.53 -15.15
CA TRP A 157 -21.04 -22.68 -15.61
C TRP A 157 -20.41 -21.91 -14.46
N ARG A 158 -19.18 -21.44 -14.69
CA ARG A 158 -18.43 -20.61 -13.76
C ARG A 158 -17.97 -19.33 -14.42
N THR A 159 -17.95 -18.27 -13.64
CA THR A 159 -17.64 -16.91 -14.09
C THR A 159 -16.79 -16.24 -13.04
N GLU A 160 -15.86 -15.43 -13.48
CA GLU A 160 -15.10 -14.54 -12.60
C GLU A 160 -15.89 -13.24 -12.43
N GLU A 161 -16.20 -12.90 -11.19
CA GLU A 161 -17.16 -11.84 -10.85
C GLU A 161 -16.73 -11.06 -9.61
N PHE A 162 -17.38 -9.91 -9.38
CA PHE A 162 -17.18 -9.12 -8.17
C PHE A 162 -18.34 -9.32 -7.18
N HIS A 163 -18.02 -9.79 -5.99
CA HIS A 163 -18.86 -9.74 -4.80
C HIS A 163 -18.53 -8.45 -4.02
N PRO A 164 -19.46 -7.85 -3.26
CA PRO A 164 -19.16 -6.67 -2.45
C PRO A 164 -17.94 -6.83 -1.53
N SER A 165 -17.59 -8.04 -1.11
CA SER A 165 -16.45 -8.28 -0.22
C SER A 165 -15.18 -8.80 -0.92
N GLY A 166 -15.20 -9.00 -2.24
CA GLY A 166 -14.01 -9.44 -2.96
C GLY A 166 -14.30 -9.97 -4.35
N LYS A 167 -13.23 -10.29 -5.07
CA LYS A 167 -13.30 -10.97 -6.36
C LYS A 167 -13.60 -12.46 -6.13
N ILE A 168 -14.49 -13.05 -6.94
CA ILE A 168 -14.97 -14.42 -6.74
C ILE A 168 -14.99 -15.20 -8.05
N ILE A 169 -14.98 -16.52 -7.92
CA ILE A 169 -15.50 -17.44 -8.94
C ILE A 169 -16.94 -17.79 -8.54
N ALA A 170 -17.91 -17.29 -9.28
CA ALA A 170 -19.30 -17.69 -9.14
C ALA A 170 -19.54 -19.00 -9.89
N ARG A 171 -20.40 -19.85 -9.34
CA ARG A 171 -20.89 -21.07 -9.98
C ARG A 171 -22.40 -21.01 -10.11
N TYR A 172 -22.88 -21.18 -11.32
CA TYR A 172 -24.28 -21.24 -11.67
C TYR A 172 -24.68 -22.66 -12.07
N ARG A 173 -25.88 -23.07 -11.70
CA ARG A 173 -26.47 -24.35 -12.10
C ARG A 173 -27.94 -24.18 -12.45
N LEU A 174 -28.30 -24.49 -13.69
CA LEU A 174 -29.69 -24.65 -14.11
C LEU A 174 -30.27 -25.88 -13.41
N VAL A 175 -31.22 -25.64 -12.51
CA VAL A 175 -31.89 -26.69 -11.72
C VAL A 175 -33.00 -27.33 -12.54
N ARG A 176 -33.85 -26.49 -13.16
CA ARG A 176 -34.93 -26.92 -14.04
C ARG A 176 -35.43 -25.77 -14.90
N THR A 177 -36.13 -26.12 -15.97
CA THR A 177 -36.95 -25.18 -16.74
C THR A 177 -38.41 -25.59 -16.57
N GLU A 178 -39.23 -24.63 -16.17
CA GLU A 178 -40.66 -24.83 -15.98
C GLU A 178 -41.40 -24.85 -17.33
N LYS A 179 -42.60 -25.42 -17.38
CA LYS A 179 -43.41 -25.47 -18.61
C LYS A 179 -43.69 -24.08 -19.20
N SER A 180 -43.69 -23.04 -18.37
CA SER A 180 -43.83 -21.63 -18.76
C SER A 180 -42.59 -21.05 -19.43
N GLY A 181 -41.48 -21.79 -19.52
CA GLY A 181 -40.19 -21.29 -20.00
C GLY A 181 -39.32 -20.64 -18.91
N VAL A 182 -39.85 -20.50 -17.69
CA VAL A 182 -39.09 -19.94 -16.55
C VAL A 182 -37.95 -20.88 -16.16
N GLN A 183 -36.74 -20.36 -16.12
CA GLN A 183 -35.55 -21.09 -15.67
C GLN A 183 -35.34 -20.89 -14.17
N VAL A 184 -35.07 -21.98 -13.46
CA VAL A 184 -34.69 -22.00 -12.04
C VAL A 184 -33.20 -22.27 -11.95
N ILE A 185 -32.42 -21.32 -11.43
CA ILE A 185 -30.96 -21.36 -11.47
C ILE A 185 -30.40 -21.08 -10.08
N ASN A 186 -29.49 -21.92 -9.59
CA ASN A 186 -28.78 -21.66 -8.34
C ASN A 186 -27.43 -21.01 -8.64
N LYS A 187 -27.14 -19.87 -8.00
CA LYS A 187 -25.83 -19.20 -7.96
C LYS A 187 -25.19 -19.41 -6.59
N ALA A 188 -23.96 -19.88 -6.55
CA ALA A 188 -23.14 -20.02 -5.36
C ALA A 188 -21.74 -19.43 -5.59
N VAL A 189 -21.06 -19.03 -4.53
CA VAL A 189 -19.64 -18.68 -4.62
C VAL A 189 -18.84 -19.99 -4.55
N ALA A 190 -18.08 -20.30 -5.60
CA ALA A 190 -17.21 -21.46 -5.62
C ALA A 190 -15.87 -21.18 -4.92
N GLN A 191 -15.35 -19.97 -5.08
CA GLN A 191 -14.09 -19.53 -4.51
C GLN A 191 -14.06 -18.01 -4.36
N VAL A 192 -13.44 -17.51 -3.29
CA VAL A 192 -13.01 -16.12 -3.17
C VAL A 192 -11.55 -16.03 -3.60
N LEU A 193 -11.23 -15.09 -4.48
CA LEU A 193 -9.89 -14.87 -5.01
C LEU A 193 -9.17 -13.82 -4.16
N LEU A 194 -8.23 -14.28 -3.32
CA LEU A 194 -7.39 -13.42 -2.49
C LEU A 194 -6.14 -12.97 -3.25
N THR A 195 -5.69 -11.74 -3.02
CA THR A 195 -4.43 -11.25 -3.56
C THR A 195 -3.22 -11.94 -2.91
N PRO A 196 -2.03 -11.94 -3.52
CA PRO A 196 -0.82 -12.48 -2.90
C PRO A 196 -0.56 -11.88 -1.51
N GLU A 197 -0.74 -10.56 -1.36
CA GLU A 197 -0.54 -9.86 -0.08
C GLU A 197 -1.53 -10.34 0.99
N GLU A 198 -2.79 -10.55 0.61
CA GLU A 198 -3.81 -11.11 1.50
C GLU A 198 -3.46 -12.53 1.96
N GLN A 199 -2.90 -13.34 1.06
CA GLN A 199 -2.46 -14.70 1.39
C GLN A 199 -1.24 -14.66 2.32
N GLU A 200 -0.27 -13.78 2.07
CA GLU A 200 0.94 -13.61 2.89
C GLU A 200 0.62 -13.22 4.33
N ILE A 201 -0.38 -12.35 4.55
CA ILE A 201 -0.83 -12.00 5.91
C ILE A 201 -1.66 -13.11 6.57
N GLY A 202 -1.95 -14.20 5.87
CA GLY A 202 -2.73 -15.33 6.37
C GLY A 202 -4.24 -15.07 6.38
N LYS A 203 -4.76 -14.23 5.48
CA LYS A 203 -6.21 -13.99 5.35
C LYS A 203 -6.90 -15.24 4.82
N THR A 204 -8.05 -15.55 5.40
CA THR A 204 -8.99 -16.57 4.90
C THR A 204 -10.34 -15.93 4.65
N HIS A 205 -11.01 -16.28 3.56
CA HIS A 205 -12.32 -15.74 3.21
C HIS A 205 -13.16 -16.79 2.49
N GLN A 206 -14.34 -17.09 3.02
CA GLN A 206 -15.26 -18.07 2.47
C GLN A 206 -16.67 -17.49 2.42
N ILE A 207 -17.39 -17.80 1.34
CA ILE A 207 -18.82 -17.48 1.18
C ILE A 207 -19.53 -18.79 0.82
N LEU A 208 -20.38 -19.27 1.71
CA LEU A 208 -21.10 -20.53 1.59
C LEU A 208 -22.59 -20.28 1.31
N GLY A 209 -23.29 -21.30 0.83
CA GLY A 209 -24.72 -21.21 0.49
C GLY A 209 -24.96 -20.90 -0.98
N SER A 210 -26.18 -20.49 -1.30
CA SER A 210 -26.59 -20.18 -2.67
C SER A 210 -27.84 -19.32 -2.72
N LEU A 211 -27.96 -18.53 -3.78
CA LEU A 211 -29.17 -17.83 -4.18
C LEU A 211 -29.81 -18.56 -5.36
N GLN A 212 -31.11 -18.86 -5.26
CA GLN A 212 -31.93 -19.42 -6.33
C GLN A 212 -32.68 -18.31 -7.05
N TYR A 213 -32.55 -18.30 -8.37
CA TYR A 213 -33.16 -17.35 -9.29
C TYR A 213 -34.28 -18.03 -10.06
N ARG A 214 -35.40 -17.33 -10.21
CA ARG A 214 -36.43 -17.66 -11.20
C ARG A 214 -36.37 -16.57 -12.28
N ILE A 215 -36.06 -16.95 -13.51
CA ILE A 215 -35.86 -16.00 -14.62
C ILE A 215 -36.78 -16.40 -15.77
N ASP A 216 -37.53 -15.46 -16.32
CA ASP A 216 -38.40 -15.73 -17.47
C ASP A 216 -37.63 -15.82 -18.80
N SER A 217 -38.35 -16.06 -19.90
CA SER A 217 -37.76 -16.18 -21.25
C SER A 217 -37.14 -14.88 -21.77
N GLU A 218 -37.51 -13.72 -21.22
CA GLU A 218 -36.95 -12.42 -21.57
C GLU A 218 -35.69 -12.09 -20.75
N GLY A 219 -35.36 -12.92 -19.76
CA GLY A 219 -34.24 -12.69 -18.85
C GLY A 219 -34.60 -11.79 -17.67
N VAL A 220 -35.88 -11.55 -17.41
CA VAL A 220 -36.35 -10.80 -16.25
C VAL A 220 -36.29 -11.72 -15.03
N ILE A 221 -35.70 -11.21 -13.94
CA ILE A 221 -35.65 -11.90 -12.67
C ILE A 221 -37.03 -11.77 -12.01
N LEU A 222 -37.74 -12.88 -11.86
CA LEU A 222 -39.04 -12.93 -11.19
C LEU A 222 -38.89 -13.04 -9.67
N SER A 223 -37.87 -13.77 -9.20
CA SER A 223 -37.56 -13.84 -7.77
C SER A 223 -36.12 -14.30 -7.54
N ILE A 224 -35.58 -13.91 -6.38
CA ILE A 224 -34.30 -14.39 -5.85
C ILE A 224 -34.55 -14.86 -4.43
N SER A 225 -34.14 -16.06 -4.06
CA SER A 225 -34.27 -16.52 -2.67
C SER A 225 -33.14 -17.44 -2.27
N GLY A 226 -32.70 -17.38 -1.02
CA GLY A 226 -31.66 -18.29 -0.54
C GLY A 226 -30.93 -17.79 0.69
N THR A 227 -29.76 -18.37 0.92
CA THR A 227 -28.91 -18.02 2.05
C THR A 227 -27.46 -17.90 1.62
N LEU A 228 -26.73 -16.95 2.20
CA LEU A 228 -25.30 -16.81 2.06
C LEU A 228 -24.69 -16.72 3.47
N ARG A 229 -23.57 -17.41 3.70
CA ARG A 229 -22.82 -17.38 4.95
C ARG A 229 -21.39 -17.02 4.67
N GLU A 230 -21.01 -15.82 5.04
CA GLU A 230 -19.68 -15.27 4.82
C GLU A 230 -18.85 -15.37 6.09
N ARG A 231 -17.60 -15.83 5.94
CA ARG A 231 -16.64 -16.02 7.02
C ARG A 231 -15.30 -15.45 6.59
N THR A 232 -14.77 -14.53 7.38
CA THR A 232 -13.43 -13.97 7.17
C THR A 232 -12.60 -14.19 8.42
N GLY A 233 -11.34 -14.55 8.23
CA GLY A 233 -10.37 -14.78 9.29
C GLY A 233 -8.99 -14.34 8.89
N LEU A 234 -8.11 -14.21 9.87
CA LEU A 234 -6.73 -13.78 9.70
C LEU A 234 -5.84 -14.60 10.63
N LYS A 235 -4.84 -15.28 10.06
CA LYS A 235 -3.94 -16.22 10.78
C LYS A 235 -4.70 -17.24 11.64
N GLY A 236 -5.84 -17.74 11.14
CA GLY A 236 -6.68 -18.72 11.83
C GLY A 236 -7.67 -18.14 12.85
N LEU A 237 -7.61 -16.84 13.15
CA LEU A 237 -8.57 -16.17 14.05
C LEU A 237 -9.78 -15.63 13.27
N PRO A 238 -11.01 -15.73 13.79
CA PRO A 238 -12.18 -15.14 13.14
C PRO A 238 -12.11 -13.60 13.18
N VAL A 239 -12.38 -12.94 12.06
CA VAL A 239 -12.44 -11.47 11.95
C VAL A 239 -13.89 -11.02 11.78
N SER A 240 -14.63 -11.68 10.88
CA SER A 240 -16.04 -11.37 10.66
C SER A 240 -16.85 -12.59 10.24
N ARG A 241 -18.13 -12.58 10.60
CA ARG A 241 -19.13 -13.52 10.11
C ARG A 241 -20.39 -12.77 9.72
N ASN A 242 -20.96 -13.11 8.59
CA ASN A 242 -22.22 -12.54 8.13
C ASN A 242 -23.10 -13.63 7.54
N ASP A 243 -24.27 -13.88 8.14
CA ASP A 243 -25.28 -14.80 7.62
C ASP A 243 -26.44 -13.99 7.06
N LEU A 244 -26.71 -14.15 5.77
CA LEU A 244 -27.80 -13.53 5.05
C LEU A 244 -28.82 -14.60 4.64
N LYS A 245 -30.09 -14.36 4.94
CA LYS A 245 -31.23 -15.00 4.30
C LYS A 245 -31.98 -13.94 3.52
N LEU A 246 -32.26 -14.21 2.25
CA LEU A 246 -32.80 -13.22 1.32
C LEU A 246 -33.98 -13.80 0.56
N SER A 247 -35.01 -12.98 0.35
CA SER A 247 -36.15 -13.24 -0.54
C SER A 247 -36.55 -11.96 -1.26
N ILE A 248 -36.40 -11.94 -2.57
CA ILE A 248 -36.78 -10.86 -3.47
C ILE A 248 -37.83 -11.39 -4.43
N ARG A 249 -38.93 -10.66 -4.62
CA ARG A 249 -40.01 -11.04 -5.55
C ARG A 249 -40.43 -9.86 -6.40
N LEU A 250 -40.58 -10.08 -7.70
CA LEU A 250 -41.18 -9.12 -8.62
C LEU A 250 -42.69 -9.09 -8.38
N GLU A 251 -43.22 -7.93 -7.98
CA GLU A 251 -44.65 -7.70 -7.77
C GLU A 251 -45.33 -7.16 -9.03
N ARG A 252 -44.64 -6.26 -9.73
CA ARG A 252 -45.23 -5.54 -10.86
C ARG A 252 -44.18 -5.16 -11.89
N ARG A 253 -44.53 -5.31 -13.17
CA ARG A 253 -43.81 -4.81 -14.34
C ARG A 253 -44.68 -3.80 -15.08
N THR A 254 -44.13 -2.62 -15.37
CA THR A 254 -44.84 -1.54 -16.09
C THR A 254 -43.90 -0.85 -17.07
N SER A 255 -44.38 -0.32 -18.19
CA SER A 255 -43.54 0.45 -19.12
C SER A 255 -43.19 1.85 -18.57
N ILE A 256 -41.98 2.35 -18.88
CA ILE A 256 -41.57 3.74 -18.69
C ILE A 256 -41.56 4.49 -20.03
N SER A 257 -42.01 5.75 -20.03
CA SER A 257 -41.99 6.58 -21.24
C SER A 257 -40.57 7.02 -21.60
N GLU A 258 -40.32 7.27 -22.89
CA GLU A 258 -39.00 7.74 -23.34
C GLU A 258 -38.61 9.08 -22.74
N GLN A 259 -39.60 9.95 -22.54
CA GLN A 259 -39.40 11.24 -21.91
C GLN A 259 -38.89 11.08 -20.47
N ALA A 260 -39.47 10.16 -19.70
CA ALA A 260 -39.04 9.87 -18.34
C ALA A 260 -37.65 9.21 -18.30
N ALA A 261 -37.38 8.24 -19.19
CA ALA A 261 -36.06 7.61 -19.32
C ALA A 261 -34.97 8.63 -19.72
N ARG A 262 -35.28 9.56 -20.63
CA ARG A 262 -34.38 10.64 -21.04
C ARG A 262 -34.09 11.63 -19.90
N ALA A 263 -35.11 11.99 -19.11
CA ALA A 263 -34.93 12.88 -17.96
C ALA A 263 -33.98 12.27 -16.91
N LYS A 264 -34.09 10.96 -16.64
CA LYS A 264 -33.20 10.23 -15.73
C LYS A 264 -31.76 10.18 -16.24
N ARG A 265 -31.55 9.88 -17.53
CA ARG A 265 -30.23 9.97 -18.18
C ARG A 265 -29.62 11.37 -18.09
N ALA A 266 -30.42 12.41 -18.33
CA ALA A 266 -29.97 13.79 -18.22
C ALA A 266 -29.54 14.12 -16.77
N LYS A 267 -30.29 13.66 -15.76
CA LYS A 267 -29.91 13.82 -14.35
C LYS A 267 -28.58 13.15 -14.02
N LEU A 268 -28.35 11.92 -14.48
CA LEU A 268 -27.06 11.24 -14.30
C LEU A 268 -25.90 12.03 -14.92
N SER A 269 -26.09 12.58 -16.13
CA SER A 269 -25.04 13.34 -16.83
C SER A 269 -24.62 14.65 -16.14
N GLN A 270 -25.38 15.12 -15.15
CA GLN A 270 -25.03 16.30 -14.34
C GLN A 270 -24.04 15.97 -13.22
N TYR A 271 -23.94 14.69 -12.82
CA TYR A 271 -23.02 14.28 -11.76
C TYR A 271 -21.63 14.00 -12.31
N ARG A 272 -20.61 14.50 -11.61
CA ARG A 272 -19.23 13.99 -11.75
C ARG A 272 -19.09 12.76 -10.87
N GLY A 273 -18.44 11.73 -11.40
CA GLY A 273 -18.25 10.47 -10.69
C GLY A 273 -17.60 9.42 -11.57
N ARG A 274 -17.54 8.19 -11.08
CA ARG A 274 -16.92 7.07 -11.77
C ARG A 274 -17.76 5.80 -11.63
N TRP A 275 -17.59 4.91 -12.61
CA TRP A 275 -18.17 3.58 -12.60
C TRP A 275 -17.28 2.64 -11.80
N TYR A 276 -17.88 1.84 -10.94
CA TYR A 276 -17.22 0.86 -10.10
C TYR A 276 -17.82 -0.52 -10.33
N THR A 277 -16.98 -1.54 -10.27
CA THR A 277 -17.42 -2.92 -10.04
C THR A 277 -18.07 -3.04 -8.66
N LEU A 278 -18.85 -4.11 -8.43
CA LEU A 278 -19.46 -4.34 -7.12
C LEU A 278 -18.45 -4.48 -5.97
N PHE A 279 -17.20 -4.83 -6.25
CA PHE A 279 -16.10 -4.71 -5.30
C PHE A 279 -15.39 -3.37 -5.49
N ALA A 280 -15.53 -2.44 -4.53
CA ALA A 280 -14.99 -1.08 -4.62
C ALA A 280 -14.33 -0.63 -3.30
N PRO A 281 -13.24 -1.29 -2.87
CA PRO A 281 -12.61 -1.03 -1.57
C PRO A 281 -12.09 0.42 -1.44
N PRO A 282 -11.79 0.87 -0.21
CA PRO A 282 -11.15 2.16 0.00
C PRO A 282 -9.78 2.22 -0.70
N THR A 283 -9.49 3.32 -1.38
CA THR A 283 -8.15 3.61 -1.92
C THR A 283 -7.15 3.92 -0.80
N PRO A 284 -5.83 3.80 -1.01
CA PRO A 284 -4.83 4.17 0.01
C PRO A 284 -5.00 5.60 0.55
N ALA A 285 -5.36 6.56 -0.31
CA ALA A 285 -5.64 7.94 0.10
C ALA A 285 -6.90 8.05 0.98
N GLU A 286 -7.98 7.33 0.64
CA GLU A 286 -9.18 7.28 1.48
C GLU A 286 -8.90 6.62 2.83
N GLN A 287 -8.05 5.59 2.88
CA GLN A 287 -7.61 4.96 4.12
C GLN A 287 -6.74 5.91 4.97
N GLU A 288 -5.87 6.68 4.33
CA GLU A 288 -5.08 7.72 4.99
C GLU A 288 -5.99 8.78 5.64
N ILE A 289 -6.97 9.30 4.89
CA ILE A 289 -7.96 10.27 5.41
C ILE A 289 -8.77 9.68 6.56
N ALA A 290 -9.24 8.44 6.44
CA ALA A 290 -10.00 7.78 7.50
C ALA A 290 -9.16 7.61 8.79
N ARG A 291 -7.90 7.20 8.67
CA ARG A 291 -6.97 7.11 9.80
C ARG A 291 -6.72 8.48 10.42
N ALA A 292 -6.46 9.49 9.61
CA ALA A 292 -6.23 10.86 10.08
C ALA A 292 -7.47 11.42 10.82
N ARG A 293 -8.68 11.19 10.30
CA ARG A 293 -9.93 11.55 11.00
C ARG A 293 -10.06 10.83 12.34
N SER A 294 -9.80 9.52 12.37
CA SER A 294 -9.85 8.74 13.61
C SER A 294 -8.83 9.24 14.64
N GLN A 295 -7.69 9.74 14.19
CA GLN A 295 -6.61 10.23 15.04
C GLN A 295 -6.87 11.65 15.57
N LEU A 296 -7.51 12.50 14.77
CA LEU A 296 -7.95 13.84 15.19
C LEU A 296 -9.18 13.81 16.10
N GLY A 297 -10.10 12.87 15.87
CA GLY A 297 -11.42 12.90 16.48
C GLY A 297 -12.16 14.19 16.13
N ASP A 298 -12.74 14.84 17.13
CA ASP A 298 -13.46 16.11 16.98
C ASP A 298 -12.56 17.36 17.09
N THR A 299 -11.24 17.18 17.17
CA THR A 299 -10.29 18.31 17.30
C THR A 299 -10.38 19.18 16.03
N THR A 300 -10.60 20.49 16.17
CA THR A 300 -10.55 21.44 15.03
C THR A 300 -9.14 21.91 14.72
N GLN A 301 -8.95 22.56 13.56
CA GLN A 301 -7.67 23.13 13.18
C GLN A 301 -7.19 24.15 14.22
N GLU A 302 -8.08 25.02 14.70
CA GLU A 302 -7.77 26.05 15.70
C GLU A 302 -7.36 25.42 17.04
N GLN A 303 -8.09 24.41 17.51
CA GLN A 303 -7.78 23.72 18.76
C GLN A 303 -6.43 22.99 18.69
N LEU A 304 -6.12 22.40 17.54
CA LEU A 304 -4.85 21.74 17.30
C LEU A 304 -3.68 22.74 17.29
N LEU A 305 -3.85 23.88 16.63
CA LEU A 305 -2.85 24.97 16.62
C LEU A 305 -2.66 25.59 18.02
N GLN A 306 -3.73 25.78 18.79
CA GLN A 306 -3.63 26.25 20.18
C GLN A 306 -2.86 25.25 21.06
N SER A 307 -3.09 23.95 20.87
CA SER A 307 -2.36 22.90 21.60
C SER A 307 -0.87 22.90 21.24
N LEU A 308 -0.54 23.16 19.97
CA LEU A 308 0.83 23.36 19.52
C LEU A 308 1.45 24.61 20.14
N ASP A 309 0.77 25.75 20.09
CA ASP A 309 1.27 27.02 20.63
C ASP A 309 1.57 26.92 22.13
N ALA A 310 0.70 26.25 22.90
CA ALA A 310 0.93 25.98 24.32
C ALA A 310 2.18 25.14 24.56
N MET A 311 2.40 24.09 23.77
CA MET A 311 3.60 23.25 23.88
C MET A 311 4.87 24.00 23.50
N LEU A 312 4.82 24.78 22.41
CA LEU A 312 5.98 25.58 21.98
C LEU A 312 6.38 26.63 23.01
N ALA A 313 5.41 27.23 23.71
CA ALA A 313 5.66 28.19 24.79
C ALA A 313 6.32 27.52 26.03
N GLN A 314 5.89 26.31 26.40
CA GLN A 314 6.52 25.53 27.48
C GLN A 314 7.99 25.22 27.18
N ILE A 315 8.27 24.78 25.94
CA ILE A 315 9.63 24.50 25.47
C ILE A 315 10.47 25.78 25.48
N GLU A 316 9.90 26.92 25.08
CA GLU A 316 10.59 28.21 25.09
C GLU A 316 11.02 28.62 26.50
N GLN A 317 10.17 28.34 27.49
CA GLN A 317 10.42 28.56 28.92
C GLN A 317 11.39 27.54 29.56
N GLY A 318 11.84 26.53 28.80
CA GLY A 318 12.75 25.49 29.28
C GLY A 318 12.08 24.41 30.11
N GLU A 319 10.76 24.29 30.04
CA GLU A 319 10.01 23.23 30.73
C GLU A 319 10.12 21.89 29.97
N ALA A 320 10.34 20.81 30.71
CA ALA A 320 10.37 19.47 30.12
C ALA A 320 8.96 19.02 29.74
N VAL A 321 8.73 18.78 28.45
CA VAL A 321 7.47 18.23 27.94
C VAL A 321 7.57 16.70 27.90
N PRO A 322 6.67 15.96 28.58
CA PRO A 322 6.66 14.49 28.54
C PRO A 322 6.62 13.90 27.13
N ALA A 323 7.41 12.86 26.87
CA ALA A 323 7.59 12.26 25.54
C ALA A 323 6.30 11.67 24.95
N ASP A 324 5.42 11.13 25.81
CA ASP A 324 4.09 10.65 25.46
C ASP A 324 3.19 11.79 24.93
N ARG A 325 3.24 12.97 25.58
CA ARG A 325 2.50 14.15 25.15
C ARG A 325 3.03 14.70 23.82
N GLN A 326 4.35 14.76 23.64
CA GLN A 326 4.96 15.16 22.37
C GLN A 326 4.55 14.21 21.23
N THR A 327 4.60 12.90 21.49
CA THR A 327 4.21 11.88 20.52
C THR A 327 2.73 11.98 20.17
N ALA A 328 1.85 12.14 21.16
CA ALA A 328 0.42 12.30 20.95
C ALA A 328 0.08 13.56 20.13
N LEU A 329 0.73 14.70 20.43
CA LEU A 329 0.52 15.92 19.65
C LEU A 329 1.05 15.75 18.22
N ARG A 330 2.26 15.21 18.04
CA ARG A 330 2.85 14.97 16.72
C ARG A 330 1.91 14.13 15.83
N LEU A 331 1.38 13.04 16.39
CA LEU A 331 0.40 12.18 15.74
C LEU A 331 -0.86 12.95 15.27
N LYS A 332 -1.35 13.90 16.07
CA LYS A 332 -2.44 14.79 15.67
C LYS A 332 -2.03 15.82 14.62
N LEU A 333 -0.81 16.36 14.68
CA LEU A 333 -0.27 17.29 13.67
C LEU A 333 -0.13 16.59 12.32
N ASP A 334 0.39 15.37 12.29
CA ASP A 334 0.50 14.54 11.09
C ASP A 334 -0.90 14.32 10.47
N ALA A 335 -1.89 13.97 11.30
CA ALA A 335 -3.27 13.87 10.85
C ALA A 335 -3.84 15.21 10.36
N GLY A 336 -3.48 16.33 11.00
CA GLY A 336 -3.84 17.69 10.59
C GLY A 336 -3.32 18.05 9.20
N LEU A 337 -2.10 17.61 8.83
CA LEU A 337 -1.56 17.78 7.48
C LEU A 337 -2.41 17.08 6.41
N VAL A 338 -3.03 15.95 6.75
CA VAL A 338 -3.92 15.18 5.86
C VAL A 338 -5.28 15.87 5.71
N ILE A 339 -5.87 16.33 6.82
CA ILE A 339 -7.25 16.82 6.83
C ILE A 339 -7.37 18.30 6.46
N TYR A 340 -6.48 19.16 6.97
CA TYR A 340 -6.57 20.61 6.76
C TYR A 340 -5.70 21.11 5.59
N GLY A 341 -4.71 20.31 5.17
CA GLY A 341 -3.93 20.58 3.97
C GLY A 341 -3.12 21.89 4.02
N ALA A 342 -3.19 22.67 2.93
CA ALA A 342 -2.30 23.81 2.69
C ALA A 342 -2.40 24.93 3.74
N SER A 343 -3.61 25.22 4.24
CA SER A 343 -3.80 26.27 5.25
C SER A 343 -3.03 25.94 6.54
N PHE A 344 -3.08 24.68 6.95
CA PHE A 344 -2.41 24.19 8.13
C PHE A 344 -0.89 24.15 7.97
N VAL A 345 -0.40 23.72 6.81
CA VAL A 345 1.04 23.80 6.48
C VAL A 345 1.56 25.24 6.61
N SER A 346 0.84 26.22 6.08
CA SER A 346 1.20 27.63 6.21
C SER A 346 1.30 28.08 7.67
N GLU A 347 0.37 27.63 8.53
CA GLU A 347 0.39 27.96 9.96
C GLU A 347 1.57 27.32 10.70
N LEU A 348 1.95 26.09 10.35
CA LEU A 348 3.15 25.44 10.89
C LEU A 348 4.43 26.15 10.43
N GLN A 349 4.50 26.54 9.16
CA GLN A 349 5.66 27.26 8.60
C GLN A 349 5.86 28.62 9.27
N LYS A 350 4.78 29.38 9.51
CA LYS A 350 4.85 30.65 10.25
C LYS A 350 5.48 30.46 11.63
N ARG A 351 5.07 29.42 12.36
CA ARG A 351 5.61 29.08 13.69
C ARG A 351 7.07 28.65 13.60
N LEU A 352 7.45 27.91 12.57
CA LEU A 352 8.85 27.51 12.32
C LEU A 352 9.74 28.75 12.10
N LEU A 353 9.30 29.66 11.24
CA LEU A 353 10.04 30.88 10.90
C LEU A 353 10.11 31.90 12.04
N ALA A 354 9.17 31.84 12.99
CA ALA A 354 9.18 32.69 14.18
C ALA A 354 10.17 32.20 15.24
N ARG A 355 10.71 30.98 15.13
CA ARG A 355 11.64 30.44 16.14
C ARG A 355 13.02 31.06 16.02
N THR A 356 13.54 31.53 17.15
CA THR A 356 14.89 32.10 17.26
C THR A 356 15.97 31.07 17.62
N ARG A 357 15.58 29.87 18.07
CA ARG A 357 16.47 28.79 18.52
C ARG A 357 16.17 27.46 17.81
N ASP A 358 17.15 26.56 17.81
CA ASP A 358 17.10 25.17 17.34
C ASP A 358 16.75 24.19 18.48
N ASP A 359 15.75 24.53 19.28
CA ASP A 359 15.26 23.74 20.42
C ASP A 359 14.24 22.66 19.99
N ASP A 360 13.70 21.89 20.94
CA ASP A 360 12.77 20.79 20.69
C ASP A 360 11.54 21.19 19.85
N GLY A 361 11.10 22.45 19.97
CA GLY A 361 9.99 22.99 19.18
C GLY A 361 10.36 23.17 17.71
N PHE A 362 11.60 23.56 17.41
CA PHE A 362 12.13 23.61 16.04
C PHE A 362 12.17 22.21 15.44
N TRP A 363 12.74 21.24 16.17
CA TRP A 363 12.84 19.86 15.74
C TRP A 363 11.47 19.18 15.54
N LEU A 364 10.49 19.47 16.41
CA LEU A 364 9.11 19.00 16.25
C LEU A 364 8.50 19.49 14.93
N LEU A 365 8.58 20.80 14.64
CA LEU A 365 7.96 21.40 13.46
C LEU A 365 8.57 20.87 12.16
N ILE A 366 9.91 20.80 12.07
CA ILE A 366 10.56 20.30 10.86
C ILE A 366 10.37 18.78 10.70
N SER A 367 10.26 18.03 11.80
CA SER A 367 9.93 16.60 11.78
C SER A 367 8.54 16.35 11.22
N VAL A 368 7.53 17.09 11.70
CA VAL A 368 6.15 17.01 11.18
C VAL A 368 6.09 17.36 9.69
N LEU A 369 6.70 18.49 9.29
CA LEU A 369 6.69 18.93 7.90
C LEU A 369 7.48 18.00 6.97
N SER A 370 8.58 17.39 7.43
CA SER A 370 9.42 16.51 6.60
C SER A 370 8.84 15.11 6.43
N GLN A 371 8.15 14.61 7.46
CA GLN A 371 7.46 13.32 7.40
C GLN A 371 6.13 13.40 6.66
N GLY A 372 5.56 14.60 6.53
CA GLY A 372 4.39 14.87 5.71
C GLY A 372 4.61 14.56 4.23
N GLU A 373 3.73 13.78 3.63
CA GLU A 373 3.79 13.44 2.20
C GLU A 373 3.25 14.56 1.27
N ARG A 374 2.89 15.71 1.85
CA ARG A 374 2.20 16.80 1.14
C ARG A 374 3.22 17.68 0.38
N PRO A 375 2.99 17.99 -0.91
CA PRO A 375 3.86 18.89 -1.67
C PRO A 375 3.99 20.28 -1.06
N GLU A 376 2.96 20.75 -0.38
CA GLU A 376 2.95 22.03 0.32
C GLU A 376 3.96 22.03 1.47
N ALA A 377 4.06 20.92 2.22
CA ALA A 377 4.99 20.81 3.35
C ALA A 377 6.45 20.81 2.88
N GLN A 378 6.76 20.10 1.78
CA GLN A 378 8.09 20.12 1.18
C GLN A 378 8.47 21.53 0.69
N ARG A 379 7.55 22.23 0.00
CA ARG A 379 7.76 23.62 -0.42
C ARG A 379 7.99 24.54 0.76
N ALA A 380 7.18 24.40 1.81
CA ALA A 380 7.30 25.20 3.02
C ALA A 380 8.67 25.03 3.71
N LEU A 381 9.23 23.81 3.72
CA LEU A 381 10.57 23.55 4.25
C LEU A 381 11.69 24.15 3.40
N VAL A 382 11.59 24.08 2.06
CA VAL A 382 12.57 24.71 1.15
C VAL A 382 12.56 26.24 1.34
N GLU A 383 11.37 26.84 1.38
CA GLU A 383 11.22 28.27 1.66
C GLU A 383 11.71 28.65 3.06
N ALA A 384 11.51 27.78 4.06
CA ALA A 384 12.04 28.01 5.39
C ALA A 384 13.57 28.00 5.41
N PHE A 385 14.19 27.06 4.71
CA PHE A 385 15.64 26.99 4.55
C PHE A 385 16.23 28.29 3.97
N ASP A 386 15.55 28.88 2.98
CA ASP A 386 15.96 30.13 2.34
C ASP A 386 15.82 31.37 3.25
N ARG A 387 14.86 31.34 4.18
CA ARG A 387 14.52 32.50 5.03
C ARG A 387 15.24 32.49 6.38
N LEU A 388 15.62 31.32 6.87
CA LEU A 388 16.36 31.19 8.12
C LEU A 388 17.80 31.66 7.92
N THR A 389 18.28 32.49 8.85
CA THR A 389 19.64 33.06 8.80
C THR A 389 20.59 32.41 9.81
N ASN A 390 20.06 31.65 10.77
CA ASN A 390 20.85 30.93 11.76
C ASN A 390 21.45 29.65 11.14
N PHE A 391 22.77 29.52 11.23
CA PHE A 391 23.51 28.39 10.67
C PHE A 391 23.05 27.02 11.21
N ASN A 392 22.84 26.89 12.52
CA ASN A 392 22.43 25.62 13.14
C ASN A 392 21.02 25.21 12.67
N GLN A 393 20.10 26.17 12.56
CA GLN A 393 18.75 25.90 12.03
C GLN A 393 18.82 25.50 10.54
N GLN A 394 19.62 26.18 9.72
CA GLN A 394 19.82 25.80 8.32
C GLN A 394 20.46 24.41 8.20
N LEU A 395 21.47 24.12 9.02
CA LEU A 395 22.13 22.82 9.05
C LEU A 395 21.16 21.71 9.48
N GLY A 396 20.33 21.96 10.50
CA GLY A 396 19.30 21.04 10.93
C GLY A 396 18.27 20.75 9.84
N LEU A 397 17.80 21.76 9.12
CA LEU A 397 16.93 21.58 7.95
C LEU A 397 17.63 20.80 6.83
N ALA A 398 18.89 21.14 6.53
CA ALA A 398 19.67 20.44 5.52
C ALA A 398 19.76 18.95 5.81
N GLN A 399 19.97 18.56 7.08
CA GLN A 399 19.96 17.16 7.52
C GLN A 399 18.56 16.53 7.39
N GLN A 400 17.51 17.27 7.78
CA GLN A 400 16.13 16.75 7.73
C GLN A 400 15.63 16.48 6.31
N PHE A 401 16.14 17.19 5.30
CA PHE A 401 15.76 16.90 3.90
C PHE A 401 16.05 15.46 3.50
N ALA A 402 17.09 14.81 4.03
CA ALA A 402 17.38 13.41 3.72
C ALA A 402 16.24 12.44 4.11
N PHE A 403 15.37 12.85 5.05
CA PHE A 403 14.27 12.03 5.57
C PHE A 403 12.92 12.34 4.93
N LEU A 404 12.83 13.18 3.90
CA LEU A 404 11.58 13.44 3.19
C LEU A 404 11.00 12.14 2.66
N LYS A 405 9.79 11.78 3.10
CA LYS A 405 9.21 10.46 2.83
C LYS A 405 8.86 10.22 1.36
N THR A 406 8.56 11.25 0.57
CA THR A 406 8.20 11.14 -0.85
C THR A 406 8.80 12.31 -1.65
N PRO A 407 10.12 12.32 -1.94
CA PRO A 407 10.75 13.46 -2.58
C PRO A 407 10.19 13.69 -3.98
N ARG A 408 9.92 14.95 -4.30
CA ARG A 408 9.48 15.36 -5.63
C ARG A 408 10.66 15.83 -6.48
N PRO A 409 10.67 15.56 -7.79
CA PRO A 409 11.73 16.05 -8.68
C PRO A 409 11.95 17.56 -8.57
N GLU A 410 10.87 18.34 -8.47
CA GLU A 410 10.93 19.80 -8.36
C GLU A 410 11.58 20.24 -7.05
N THR A 411 11.26 19.57 -5.93
CA THR A 411 11.87 19.83 -4.62
C THR A 411 13.36 19.51 -4.63
N VAL A 412 13.75 18.37 -5.20
CA VAL A 412 15.16 17.96 -5.32
C VAL A 412 15.93 18.95 -6.20
N GLN A 413 15.34 19.38 -7.32
CA GLN A 413 15.94 20.38 -8.20
C GLN A 413 16.20 21.70 -7.46
N LEU A 414 15.20 22.22 -6.74
CA LEU A 414 15.34 23.46 -5.98
C LEU A 414 16.45 23.37 -4.94
N LEU A 415 16.47 22.29 -4.15
CA LEU A 415 17.52 22.08 -3.13
C LEU A 415 18.91 21.95 -3.76
N TRP A 416 19.02 21.29 -4.92
CA TRP A 416 20.29 21.18 -5.63
C TRP A 416 20.78 22.54 -6.15
N GLU A 417 19.91 23.38 -6.71
CA GLU A 417 20.26 24.75 -7.09
C GLU A 417 20.74 25.57 -5.88
N ARG A 418 20.07 25.45 -4.73
CA ARG A 418 20.52 26.09 -3.49
C ARG A 418 21.88 25.58 -3.04
N ALA A 419 22.10 24.28 -3.07
CA ALA A 419 23.37 23.67 -2.71
C ALA A 419 24.53 24.17 -3.58
N LYS A 420 24.30 24.35 -4.89
CA LYS A 420 25.32 24.92 -5.80
C LYS A 420 25.64 26.37 -5.48
N ALA A 421 24.66 27.16 -5.06
CA ALA A 421 24.82 28.57 -4.74
C ALA A 421 25.46 28.84 -3.36
N LEU A 422 25.49 27.86 -2.46
CA LEU A 422 26.12 28.00 -1.15
C LEU A 422 27.65 28.11 -1.26
N PRO A 423 28.29 28.88 -0.36
CA PRO A 423 29.75 28.88 -0.23
C PRO A 423 30.25 27.49 0.22
N GLU A 424 31.52 27.19 -0.06
CA GLU A 424 32.15 25.97 0.44
C GLU A 424 32.13 25.93 1.98
N GLY A 425 31.75 24.79 2.54
CA GLY A 425 31.62 24.57 3.98
C GLY A 425 30.58 23.50 4.33
N ASP A 426 30.42 23.25 5.63
CA ASP A 426 29.60 22.15 6.15
C ASP A 426 28.15 22.18 5.66
N LEU A 427 27.53 23.36 5.58
CA LEU A 427 26.14 23.49 5.13
C LEU A 427 25.97 23.03 3.68
N LYS A 428 26.90 23.38 2.79
CA LYS A 428 26.91 22.92 1.39
C LYS A 428 27.10 21.42 1.32
N GLN A 429 28.05 20.89 2.07
CA GLN A 429 28.34 19.46 2.09
C GLN A 429 27.13 18.65 2.58
N VAL A 430 26.53 19.04 3.71
CA VAL A 430 25.35 18.38 4.26
C VAL A 430 24.16 18.46 3.30
N LEU A 431 23.91 19.64 2.71
CA LEU A 431 22.79 19.78 1.77
C LEU A 431 22.99 18.95 0.51
N LEU A 432 24.21 18.89 -0.05
CA LEU A 432 24.54 18.03 -1.19
C LEU A 432 24.36 16.55 -0.86
N MET A 433 24.75 16.11 0.34
CA MET A 433 24.52 14.75 0.81
C MET A 433 23.03 14.41 0.91
N SER A 434 22.23 15.31 1.48
CA SER A 434 20.77 15.14 1.57
C SER A 434 20.13 15.10 0.19
N VAL A 435 20.49 16.03 -0.71
CA VAL A 435 20.03 16.07 -2.11
C VAL A 435 20.37 14.77 -2.83
N SER A 436 21.57 14.22 -2.63
CA SER A 436 22.01 12.98 -3.29
C SER A 436 21.21 11.77 -2.81
N ASN A 437 20.96 11.68 -1.50
CA ASN A 437 20.10 10.64 -0.93
C ASN A 437 18.65 10.74 -1.44
N LEU A 438 18.13 11.96 -1.64
CA LEU A 438 16.80 12.17 -2.21
C LEU A 438 16.77 11.80 -3.70
N ALA A 439 17.76 12.24 -4.46
CA ALA A 439 17.86 11.99 -5.90
C ALA A 439 17.95 10.49 -6.20
N ARG A 440 18.67 9.71 -5.39
CA ARG A 440 18.71 8.23 -5.48
C ARG A 440 17.34 7.59 -5.58
N ARG A 441 16.33 8.17 -4.91
CA ARG A 441 14.96 7.65 -4.87
C ARG A 441 14.14 8.03 -6.10
N LEU A 442 14.74 8.77 -7.04
CA LEU A 442 14.16 9.21 -8.31
C LEU A 442 15.06 8.81 -9.50
N PRO A 443 15.48 7.54 -9.63
CA PRO A 443 16.54 7.13 -10.57
C PRO A 443 16.17 7.33 -12.05
N THR A 444 14.88 7.44 -12.37
CA THR A 444 14.39 7.67 -13.75
C THR A 444 14.23 9.16 -14.10
N SER A 445 14.31 10.05 -13.11
CA SER A 445 14.08 11.48 -13.28
C SER A 445 15.24 12.18 -14.01
N GLU A 446 14.95 13.29 -14.69
CA GLU A 446 15.99 14.11 -15.32
C GLU A 446 16.89 14.79 -14.29
N VAL A 447 16.32 15.21 -13.14
CA VAL A 447 17.09 15.81 -12.05
C VAL A 447 18.13 14.85 -11.48
N TYR A 448 17.81 13.56 -11.35
CA TYR A 448 18.79 12.55 -10.93
C TYR A 448 19.97 12.47 -11.91
N ARG A 449 19.69 12.39 -13.21
CA ARG A 449 20.72 12.34 -14.26
C ARG A 449 21.61 13.59 -14.22
N ALA A 450 21.00 14.77 -14.12
CA ALA A 450 21.73 16.03 -14.05
C ALA A 450 22.64 16.13 -12.81
N ILE A 451 22.15 15.68 -11.64
CA ILE A 451 22.96 15.61 -10.41
C ILE A 451 24.12 14.62 -10.58
N ALA A 452 23.85 13.43 -11.16
CA ALA A 452 24.87 12.41 -11.39
C ALA A 452 25.99 12.89 -12.30
N ASP A 453 25.64 13.43 -13.47
CA ASP A 453 26.57 14.02 -14.44
C ASP A 453 27.43 15.10 -13.78
N TRP A 454 26.79 16.00 -13.06
CA TRP A 454 27.48 17.09 -12.39
C TRP A 454 28.42 16.57 -11.29
N SER A 455 27.99 15.66 -10.43
CA SER A 455 28.82 15.08 -9.38
C SER A 455 30.02 14.31 -9.92
N ARG A 456 29.87 13.60 -11.04
CA ARG A 456 31.00 12.95 -11.75
C ARG A 456 32.00 13.98 -12.27
N ALA A 457 31.51 15.05 -12.90
CA ALA A 457 32.36 16.14 -13.37
C ALA A 457 33.11 16.83 -12.21
N GLN A 458 32.45 17.02 -11.06
CA GLN A 458 33.09 17.57 -9.87
C GLN A 458 34.18 16.65 -9.30
N LEU A 459 33.95 15.33 -9.26
CA LEU A 459 35.00 14.37 -8.86
C LEU A 459 36.20 14.44 -9.81
N GLN A 460 35.98 14.53 -11.11
CA GLN A 460 37.05 14.62 -12.11
C GLN A 460 37.84 15.94 -12.01
N ALA A 461 37.17 17.04 -11.67
CA ALA A 461 37.78 18.36 -11.51
C ALA A 461 38.41 18.58 -10.12
N ALA A 462 38.18 17.67 -9.15
CA ALA A 462 38.71 17.78 -7.80
C ALA A 462 40.24 17.79 -7.80
N SER A 463 40.81 18.76 -7.09
CA SER A 463 42.27 19.00 -7.05
C SER A 463 42.89 18.69 -5.69
N THR A 464 42.08 18.56 -4.64
CA THR A 464 42.52 18.20 -3.29
C THR A 464 41.98 16.83 -2.88
N GLN A 465 42.70 16.14 -1.98
CA GLN A 465 42.23 14.84 -1.45
C GLN A 465 40.88 14.95 -0.73
N GLU A 466 40.66 16.05 -0.02
CA GLU A 466 39.37 16.32 0.65
C GLU A 466 38.22 16.43 -0.34
N GLN A 467 38.41 17.16 -1.44
CA GLN A 467 37.40 17.25 -2.51
C GLN A 467 37.14 15.89 -3.16
N VAL A 468 38.20 15.12 -3.44
CA VAL A 468 38.06 13.77 -4.00
C VAL A 468 37.25 12.87 -3.06
N GLN A 469 37.57 12.84 -1.77
CA GLN A 469 36.85 12.04 -0.77
C GLN A 469 35.39 12.48 -0.61
N PHE A 470 35.13 13.79 -0.63
CA PHE A 470 33.78 14.34 -0.57
C PHE A 470 32.94 13.89 -1.79
N TRP A 471 33.45 14.06 -3.00
CA TRP A 471 32.70 13.71 -4.22
C TRP A 471 32.52 12.19 -4.40
N ILE A 472 33.47 11.38 -3.94
CA ILE A 472 33.28 9.92 -3.82
C ILE A 472 32.09 9.62 -2.90
N THR A 473 32.00 10.31 -1.76
CA THR A 473 30.91 10.13 -0.80
C THR A 473 29.55 10.56 -1.38
N VAL A 474 29.52 11.67 -2.13
CA VAL A 474 28.33 12.15 -2.84
C VAL A 474 27.85 11.14 -3.89
N LEU A 475 28.73 10.64 -4.76
CA LEU A 475 28.39 9.61 -5.74
C LEU A 475 27.94 8.31 -5.06
N GLY A 476 28.61 7.97 -3.96
CA GLY A 476 28.25 6.88 -3.07
C GLY A 476 26.86 7.03 -2.46
N ALA A 477 26.40 8.23 -2.12
CA ALA A 477 25.05 8.50 -1.63
C ALA A 477 24.00 8.60 -2.75
N LEU A 478 24.42 8.97 -3.96
CA LEU A 478 23.56 8.98 -5.14
C LEU A 478 23.28 7.55 -5.62
N GLY A 479 24.23 6.63 -5.45
CA GLY A 479 24.12 5.25 -5.95
C GLY A 479 24.22 5.18 -7.47
N ASP A 480 25.00 6.09 -8.05
CA ASP A 480 25.15 6.22 -9.50
C ASP A 480 26.02 5.10 -10.08
N ALA A 481 25.41 4.15 -10.79
CA ALA A 481 26.11 3.01 -11.37
C ALA A 481 27.15 3.42 -12.43
N GLU A 482 26.95 4.54 -13.12
CA GLU A 482 27.88 5.03 -14.14
C GLU A 482 29.17 5.60 -13.54
N SER A 483 29.19 5.90 -12.24
CA SER A 483 30.41 6.30 -11.52
C SER A 483 31.40 5.15 -11.28
N LEU A 484 31.01 3.89 -11.57
CA LEU A 484 31.83 2.70 -11.31
C LEU A 484 33.28 2.84 -11.77
N PRO A 485 33.60 3.28 -13.01
CA PRO A 485 35.00 3.38 -13.45
C PRO A 485 35.81 4.40 -12.66
N LEU A 486 35.18 5.51 -12.24
CA LEU A 486 35.82 6.53 -11.41
C LEU A 486 36.07 6.01 -10.00
N LEU A 487 35.06 5.40 -9.38
CA LEU A 487 35.17 4.83 -8.05
C LEU A 487 36.17 3.68 -7.99
N GLU A 488 36.20 2.80 -9.00
CA GLU A 488 37.18 1.73 -9.11
C GLU A 488 38.62 2.28 -9.21
N ARG A 489 38.84 3.31 -10.03
CA ARG A 489 40.15 3.96 -10.13
C ARG A 489 40.63 4.45 -8.76
N HIS A 490 39.77 5.13 -8.01
CA HIS A 490 40.10 5.60 -6.66
C HIS A 490 40.26 4.47 -5.64
N ALA A 491 39.50 3.38 -5.77
CA ALA A 491 39.65 2.18 -4.94
C ALA A 491 40.97 1.44 -5.20
N ARG A 492 41.59 1.59 -6.39
CA ARG A 492 42.88 0.97 -6.73
C ARG A 492 44.08 1.87 -6.46
N GLN A 493 43.97 3.14 -6.80
CA GLN A 493 45.11 4.07 -6.90
C GLN A 493 45.11 5.16 -5.83
N GLY A 494 44.01 5.32 -5.09
CA GLY A 494 43.90 6.34 -4.05
C GLY A 494 44.80 6.07 -2.84
N GLU A 495 45.02 7.09 -2.03
CA GLU A 495 45.54 6.94 -0.67
C GLU A 495 44.56 6.14 0.19
N GLU A 496 45.00 5.60 1.32
CA GLU A 496 44.20 4.70 2.14
C GLU A 496 42.82 5.26 2.50
N ALA A 497 42.74 6.52 2.95
CA ALA A 497 41.47 7.18 3.26
C ALA A 497 40.54 7.26 2.03
N THR A 498 41.10 7.57 0.85
CA THR A 498 40.36 7.62 -0.42
C THR A 498 39.89 6.22 -0.86
N ARG A 499 40.71 5.17 -0.66
CA ARG A 499 40.31 3.78 -0.93
C ARG A 499 39.19 3.31 -0.01
N ILE A 500 39.22 3.70 1.28
CA ILE A 500 38.13 3.44 2.24
C ILE A 500 36.82 4.05 1.72
N ARG A 501 36.84 5.34 1.36
CA ARG A 501 35.65 6.03 0.83
C ARG A 501 35.16 5.41 -0.48
N ALA A 502 36.08 5.05 -1.37
CA ALA A 502 35.73 4.41 -2.63
C ALA A 502 35.08 3.03 -2.40
N ALA A 503 35.59 2.22 -1.46
CA ALA A 503 34.96 0.96 -1.09
C ALA A 503 33.55 1.15 -0.49
N GLU A 504 33.35 2.17 0.36
CA GLU A 504 32.03 2.54 0.91
C GLU A 504 31.05 3.01 -0.18
N ALA A 505 31.52 3.81 -1.13
CA ALA A 505 30.71 4.29 -2.26
C ALA A 505 30.35 3.15 -3.22
N LEU A 506 31.30 2.28 -3.57
CA LEU A 506 31.08 1.07 -4.35
C LEU A 506 30.04 0.16 -3.68
N ALA A 507 30.05 0.05 -2.35
CA ALA A 507 29.06 -0.72 -1.58
C ALA A 507 27.61 -0.20 -1.69
N SER A 508 27.40 0.94 -2.33
CA SER A 508 26.10 1.54 -2.59
C SER A 508 25.61 1.35 -4.03
N LEU A 509 26.40 0.68 -4.88
CA LEU A 509 26.05 0.34 -6.26
C LEU A 509 25.52 -1.10 -6.38
N PRO A 510 24.90 -1.49 -7.52
CA PRO A 510 24.42 -2.85 -7.75
C PRO A 510 25.52 -3.91 -7.62
N ALA A 511 25.20 -5.02 -6.94
CA ALA A 511 26.15 -6.07 -6.57
C ALA A 511 26.90 -6.67 -7.76
N ASN A 512 26.17 -6.94 -8.85
CA ASN A 512 26.69 -7.53 -10.09
C ASN A 512 27.81 -6.69 -10.73
N SER A 513 27.80 -5.38 -10.54
CA SER A 513 28.83 -4.48 -11.04
C SER A 513 30.04 -4.39 -10.10
N VAL A 514 29.82 -4.50 -8.78
CA VAL A 514 30.85 -4.23 -7.77
C VAL A 514 31.63 -5.46 -7.34
N LEU A 515 30.98 -6.62 -7.24
CA LEU A 515 31.62 -7.86 -6.79
C LEU A 515 32.84 -8.26 -7.64
N PRO A 516 32.83 -8.14 -8.99
CA PRO A 516 34.03 -8.37 -9.80
C PRO A 516 35.19 -7.44 -9.42
N VAL A 517 34.90 -6.17 -9.12
CA VAL A 517 35.90 -5.19 -8.69
C VAL A 517 36.48 -5.56 -7.34
N PHE A 518 35.64 -5.87 -6.34
CA PHE A 518 36.11 -6.29 -5.02
C PHE A 518 36.93 -7.57 -5.08
N VAL A 519 36.48 -8.60 -5.81
CA VAL A 519 37.23 -9.85 -5.99
C VAL A 519 38.60 -9.62 -6.63
N SER A 520 38.68 -8.65 -7.56
CA SER A 520 39.94 -8.27 -8.20
C SER A 520 40.88 -7.49 -7.28
N ILE A 521 40.37 -6.53 -6.49
CA ILE A 521 41.20 -5.65 -5.65
C ILE A 521 41.63 -6.35 -4.35
N TYR A 522 40.74 -7.11 -3.72
CA TYR A 522 40.89 -7.64 -2.37
C TYR A 522 42.21 -8.40 -2.12
N PRO A 523 42.69 -9.30 -3.01
CA PRO A 523 43.93 -10.05 -2.77
C PRO A 523 45.19 -9.17 -2.71
N SER A 524 45.15 -8.01 -3.37
CA SER A 524 46.26 -7.07 -3.47
C SER A 524 46.10 -5.82 -2.60
N GLU A 525 44.98 -5.66 -1.89
CA GLU A 525 44.73 -4.49 -1.05
C GLU A 525 45.58 -4.56 0.22
N PRO A 526 46.52 -3.62 0.44
CA PRO A 526 47.39 -3.65 1.62
C PRO A 526 46.67 -3.32 2.94
N SER A 527 45.68 -2.42 2.93
CA SER A 527 45.00 -1.96 4.15
C SER A 527 43.94 -2.95 4.62
N ALA A 528 44.09 -3.44 5.87
CA ALA A 528 43.08 -4.25 6.53
C ALA A 528 41.75 -3.50 6.66
N THR A 529 41.78 -2.19 6.90
CA THR A 529 40.59 -1.33 7.01
C THR A 529 39.80 -1.30 5.70
N VAL A 530 40.46 -1.20 4.55
CA VAL A 530 39.79 -1.24 3.23
C VAL A 530 39.17 -2.63 3.00
N ARG A 531 39.91 -3.71 3.31
CA ARG A 531 39.40 -5.09 3.21
C ARG A 531 38.20 -5.33 4.14
N GLU A 532 38.20 -4.74 5.35
CA GLU A 532 37.07 -4.76 6.28
C GLU A 532 35.81 -4.10 5.68
N ARG A 533 35.97 -2.96 5.00
CA ARG A 533 34.84 -2.32 4.28
C ARG A 533 34.28 -3.21 3.18
N MET A 534 35.14 -3.86 2.40
CA MET A 534 34.71 -4.77 1.33
C MET A 534 33.93 -5.97 1.86
N VAL A 535 34.40 -6.63 2.94
CA VAL A 535 33.68 -7.77 3.53
C VAL A 535 32.39 -7.34 4.22
N THR A 536 32.38 -6.17 4.87
CA THR A 536 31.14 -5.62 5.47
C THR A 536 30.10 -5.33 4.40
N ALA A 537 30.51 -4.81 3.25
CA ALA A 537 29.62 -4.56 2.12
C ALA A 537 29.01 -5.86 1.55
N CYS A 538 29.77 -6.96 1.53
CA CYS A 538 29.27 -8.27 1.06
C CYS A 538 28.05 -8.77 1.84
N ALA A 539 27.84 -8.32 3.09
CA ALA A 539 26.64 -8.62 3.87
C ALA A 539 25.35 -8.22 3.15
N ARG A 540 25.38 -7.09 2.43
CA ARG A 540 24.23 -6.57 1.66
C ARG A 540 23.89 -7.43 0.45
N TRP A 541 24.84 -8.24 0.01
CA TRP A 541 24.76 -9.05 -1.21
C TRP A 541 24.89 -10.53 -0.90
N TRP A 542 24.49 -10.97 0.30
CA TRP A 542 24.62 -12.36 0.74
C TRP A 542 24.02 -13.38 -0.24
N ASN A 543 22.96 -13.02 -0.96
CA ASN A 543 22.35 -13.88 -1.96
C ASN A 543 23.23 -14.09 -3.21
N GLU A 544 24.24 -13.24 -3.43
CA GLU A 544 25.18 -13.36 -4.54
C GLU A 544 26.29 -14.37 -4.21
N PRO A 545 26.50 -15.41 -5.05
CA PRO A 545 27.53 -16.42 -4.81
C PRO A 545 28.94 -15.82 -4.63
N GLN A 546 29.29 -14.78 -5.40
CA GLN A 546 30.59 -14.13 -5.31
C GLN A 546 30.81 -13.41 -3.97
N ALA A 547 29.76 -12.82 -3.38
CA ALA A 547 29.84 -12.18 -2.07
C ALA A 547 30.11 -13.22 -0.97
N ARG A 548 29.40 -14.36 -1.03
CA ARG A 548 29.61 -15.49 -0.10
C ARG A 548 31.02 -16.06 -0.21
N GLN A 549 31.50 -16.27 -1.43
CA GLN A 549 32.86 -16.77 -1.68
C GLN A 549 33.93 -15.81 -1.16
N LEU A 550 33.77 -14.50 -1.35
CA LEU A 550 34.69 -13.50 -0.83
C LEU A 550 34.69 -13.49 0.71
N LEU A 551 33.51 -13.52 1.33
CA LEU A 551 33.36 -13.60 2.79
C LEU A 551 33.97 -14.88 3.38
N GLU A 552 33.71 -16.04 2.78
CA GLU A 552 34.29 -17.30 3.23
C GLU A 552 35.82 -17.28 3.09
N ARG A 553 36.34 -16.86 1.94
CA ARG A 553 37.80 -16.73 1.73
C ARG A 553 38.42 -15.79 2.76
N ALA A 554 37.79 -14.64 3.01
CA ALA A 554 38.25 -13.66 3.98
C ALA A 554 38.28 -14.23 5.40
N ALA A 555 37.22 -14.91 5.83
CA ALA A 555 37.09 -15.47 7.17
C ALA A 555 38.17 -16.51 7.51
N PHE A 556 38.59 -17.31 6.51
CA PHE A 556 39.60 -18.36 6.71
C PHE A 556 41.03 -17.91 6.39
N ASN A 557 41.21 -17.02 5.42
CA ASN A 557 42.53 -16.80 4.81
C ASN A 557 43.04 -15.35 4.85
N ASP A 558 42.25 -14.35 5.30
CA ASP A 558 42.78 -12.98 5.38
C ASP A 558 43.96 -12.92 6.37
N PRO A 559 45.08 -12.24 6.05
CA PRO A 559 46.22 -12.15 6.98
C PRO A 559 45.90 -11.34 8.25
N ALA A 560 44.93 -10.42 8.21
CA ALA A 560 44.53 -9.62 9.35
C ALA A 560 43.38 -10.26 10.11
N LEU A 561 43.60 -10.54 11.40
CA LEU A 561 42.57 -11.08 12.29
C LEU A 561 41.36 -10.16 12.43
N SER A 562 41.54 -8.84 12.28
CA SER A 562 40.44 -7.86 12.34
C SER A 562 39.45 -8.04 11.19
N VAL A 563 39.92 -8.35 9.97
CA VAL A 563 39.09 -8.67 8.81
C VAL A 563 38.32 -9.99 9.04
N ARG A 564 38.99 -11.02 9.58
CA ARG A 564 38.32 -12.28 9.94
C ARG A 564 37.22 -12.08 10.97
N LYS A 565 37.46 -11.24 11.99
CA LYS A 565 36.45 -10.86 12.98
C LYS A 565 35.30 -10.07 12.37
N ALA A 566 35.56 -9.16 11.43
CA ALA A 566 34.51 -8.46 10.69
C ALA A 566 33.60 -9.44 9.91
N CYS A 567 34.17 -10.48 9.31
CA CYS A 567 33.40 -11.54 8.67
C CYS A 567 32.49 -12.26 9.67
N ILE A 568 33.00 -12.62 10.86
CA ILE A 568 32.19 -13.24 11.91
C ILE A 568 31.02 -12.34 12.34
N LYS A 569 31.27 -11.04 12.54
CA LYS A 569 30.22 -10.09 12.91
C LYS A 569 29.10 -10.05 11.86
N VAL A 570 29.48 -9.90 10.58
CA VAL A 570 28.55 -9.92 9.45
C VAL A 570 27.75 -11.22 9.39
N LEU A 571 28.42 -12.37 9.54
CA LEU A 571 27.75 -13.67 9.53
C LEU A 571 26.80 -13.84 10.71
N GLY A 572 27.14 -13.30 11.88
CA GLY A 572 26.26 -13.29 13.05
C GLY A 572 24.96 -12.53 12.80
N GLU A 573 25.04 -11.36 12.18
CA GLU A 573 23.85 -10.56 11.80
C GLU A 573 22.98 -11.30 10.77
N LEU A 574 23.59 -11.99 9.80
CA LEU A 574 22.89 -12.75 8.77
C LEU A 574 22.28 -14.07 9.28
N ALA A 575 22.95 -14.75 10.21
CA ALA A 575 22.57 -16.06 10.74
C ALA A 575 21.22 -16.08 11.46
N GLN A 576 20.68 -14.92 11.86
CA GLN A 576 19.33 -14.81 12.42
C GLN A 576 18.24 -15.19 11.42
N ARG A 577 18.52 -15.09 10.12
CA ARG A 577 17.54 -15.28 9.04
C ARG A 577 18.04 -16.19 7.91
N ASP A 578 19.31 -16.57 7.92
CA ASP A 578 19.94 -17.33 6.84
C ASP A 578 20.74 -18.54 7.38
N PRO A 579 20.29 -19.77 7.09
CA PRO A 579 20.97 -20.99 7.53
C PRO A 579 22.37 -21.17 6.94
N ASP A 580 22.65 -20.69 5.73
CA ASP A 580 23.98 -20.83 5.12
C ASP A 580 24.99 -19.96 5.85
N ALA A 581 24.59 -18.75 6.27
CA ALA A 581 25.43 -17.86 7.09
C ALA A 581 25.72 -18.50 8.46
N LEU A 582 24.72 -19.12 9.08
CA LEU A 582 24.88 -19.87 10.32
C LEU A 582 25.84 -21.06 10.16
N ASN A 583 25.69 -21.84 9.09
CA ASN A 583 26.56 -22.98 8.79
C ASN A 583 28.01 -22.55 8.55
N LEU A 584 28.23 -21.44 7.84
CA LEU A 584 29.57 -20.90 7.65
C LEU A 584 30.18 -20.45 8.99
N LEU A 585 29.40 -19.82 9.86
CA LEU A 585 29.85 -19.43 11.20
C LEU A 585 30.21 -20.64 12.08
N VAL A 586 29.42 -21.71 12.02
CA VAL A 586 29.73 -23.00 12.66
C VAL A 586 31.04 -23.57 12.11
N LYS A 587 31.20 -23.63 10.79
CA LYS A 587 32.43 -24.09 10.14
C LYS A 587 33.65 -23.28 10.59
N ILE A 588 33.53 -21.95 10.73
CA ILE A 588 34.59 -21.09 11.26
C ILE A 588 34.93 -21.48 12.70
N ALA A 589 33.92 -21.67 13.56
CA ALA A 589 34.14 -22.08 14.95
C ALA A 589 34.84 -23.45 15.07
N GLU A 590 34.57 -24.37 14.17
CA GLU A 590 35.15 -25.73 14.19
C GLU A 590 36.56 -25.79 13.59
N THR A 591 36.79 -25.10 12.48
CA THR A 591 37.91 -25.41 11.57
C THR A 591 38.87 -24.24 11.32
N ASN A 592 38.59 -23.02 11.80
CA ASN A 592 39.51 -21.91 11.56
C ASN A 592 40.87 -22.15 12.24
N SER A 593 41.96 -21.86 11.53
CA SER A 593 43.32 -22.09 12.04
C SER A 593 43.62 -21.29 13.31
N GLU A 594 43.02 -20.10 13.42
CA GLU A 594 43.29 -19.15 14.50
C GLU A 594 42.34 -19.37 15.69
N ALA A 595 42.90 -19.71 16.85
CA ALA A 595 42.12 -19.98 18.06
C ALA A 595 41.29 -18.77 18.52
N SER A 596 41.81 -17.55 18.30
CA SER A 596 41.09 -16.31 18.61
C SER A 596 39.83 -16.12 17.74
N ILE A 597 39.89 -16.57 16.47
CA ILE A 597 38.77 -16.50 15.52
C ILE A 597 37.75 -17.60 15.83
N ARG A 598 38.19 -18.81 16.16
CA ARG A 598 37.29 -19.88 16.64
C ARG A 598 36.52 -19.43 17.88
N ARG A 599 37.21 -18.79 18.83
CA ARG A 599 36.59 -18.24 20.05
C ARG A 599 35.55 -17.17 19.74
N GLU A 600 35.88 -16.21 18.87
CA GLU A 600 34.95 -15.15 18.46
C GLU A 600 33.68 -15.75 17.83
N ALA A 601 33.83 -16.70 16.90
CA ALA A 601 32.71 -17.39 16.28
C ALA A 601 31.85 -18.14 17.31
N MET A 602 32.47 -18.81 18.29
CA MET A 602 31.75 -19.45 19.38
C MET A 602 30.95 -18.45 20.25
N ILE A 603 31.51 -17.28 20.55
CA ILE A 603 30.81 -16.22 21.29
C ILE A 603 29.59 -15.75 20.49
N THR A 604 29.74 -15.51 19.19
CA THR A 604 28.62 -15.11 18.31
C THR A 604 27.54 -16.20 18.26
N LEU A 605 27.92 -17.48 18.13
CA LEU A 605 26.98 -18.60 18.15
C LEU A 605 26.24 -18.72 19.50
N ALA A 606 26.92 -18.49 20.62
CA ALA A 606 26.28 -18.47 21.94
C ALA A 606 25.26 -17.33 22.05
N ALA A 607 25.59 -16.13 21.55
CA ALA A 607 24.68 -14.99 21.51
C ALA A 607 23.44 -15.28 20.63
N LEU A 608 23.64 -15.91 19.47
CA LEU A 608 22.54 -16.32 18.58
C LEU A 608 21.61 -17.34 19.26
N ARG A 609 22.16 -18.32 19.97
CA ARG A 609 21.38 -19.28 20.76
C ARG A 609 20.57 -18.58 21.85
N ALA A 610 21.17 -17.61 22.56
CA ALA A 610 20.48 -16.81 23.57
C ALA A 610 19.34 -15.96 22.97
N ALA A 611 19.48 -15.54 21.71
CA ALA A 611 18.44 -14.86 20.93
C ALA A 611 17.40 -15.80 20.30
N GLY A 612 17.44 -17.11 20.58
CA GLY A 612 16.45 -18.09 20.11
C GLY A 612 16.76 -18.76 18.77
N VAL A 613 17.93 -18.50 18.18
CA VAL A 613 18.36 -19.18 16.94
C VAL A 613 18.76 -20.62 17.26
N GLN A 614 18.25 -21.59 16.49
CA GLN A 614 18.62 -22.99 16.62
C GLN A 614 20.03 -23.24 16.06
N VAL A 615 21.03 -23.09 16.93
CA VAL A 615 22.44 -23.30 16.58
C VAL A 615 22.77 -24.80 16.59
N PRO A 616 23.25 -25.37 15.47
CA PRO A 616 23.73 -26.76 15.40
C PRO A 616 24.82 -27.07 16.43
N PRO A 617 24.99 -28.33 16.84
CA PRO A 617 26.08 -28.71 17.71
C PRO A 617 27.42 -28.47 17.00
N VAL A 618 28.26 -27.63 17.61
CA VAL A 618 29.60 -27.30 17.11
C VAL A 618 30.56 -28.40 17.56
N LYS A 619 31.17 -29.09 16.60
CA LYS A 619 32.20 -30.11 16.81
C LYS A 619 33.55 -29.42 17.01
N ALA A 620 33.78 -28.88 18.21
CA ALA A 620 35.09 -28.35 18.54
C ALA A 620 36.13 -29.48 18.48
N SER A 621 37.15 -29.34 17.63
CA SER A 621 38.40 -30.10 17.82
C SER A 621 39.15 -29.52 19.03
N PRO A 622 39.84 -30.36 19.83
CA PRO A 622 40.54 -29.94 21.05
C PRO A 622 41.52 -28.77 20.85
#